data_AF-A0A0G0PBZ3-F1
#
_entry.id   AF-A0A0G0PBZ3-F1
#
_cell.length_a   1.000
_cell.length_b   1.000
_cell.length_c   1.000
_cell.angle_alpha   90.00
_cell.angle_beta   90.00
_cell.angle_gamma   90.00
#
_symmetry.space_group_name_H-M   'P 1'
#
loop_
_entity.id
_entity.type
_entity.pdbx_description
1 polymer ?
#
loop_
_entity_poly.entity_id
_entity_poly.type
_entity_poly.pdbx_seq_one_letter_code
_entity_poly.pdbx_strand_id
1 'polypeptide(L)'
;MVSRKTQQLNIEYYTTKEIKLSGTSLKEIEDHAVQIFTSIKKRTKRTPYIRSKYFNKEKVFLNIFWQHLYQKREKDRVRRLKFFNCAIELIKNSIKNPQTTENFKQKKELLYRFYGCTRNKDKFIVQIKENKRTKRKDLISIYPE
;
A
#
# COMPACT_ATOMS: atom_id res chain seq x y z
N MET A 1 7.43 15.67 32.96
CA MET A 1 8.09 15.62 31.64
C MET A 1 8.35 14.17 31.26
N VAL A 2 7.50 13.57 30.42
CA VAL A 2 7.70 12.18 29.97
C VAL A 2 8.56 12.20 28.72
N SER A 3 9.82 11.80 28.89
CA SER A 3 10.78 11.58 27.82
C SER A 3 10.21 10.61 26.79
N ARG A 4 9.94 11.12 25.58
CA ARG A 4 9.65 10.28 24.41
C ARG A 4 10.96 9.61 24.03
N LYS A 5 11.18 8.38 24.53
CA LYS A 5 12.19 7.48 23.97
C LYS A 5 11.84 7.28 22.49
N THR A 6 12.52 8.00 21.61
CA THR A 6 12.50 7.76 20.18
C THR A 6 13.19 6.41 19.97
N GLN A 7 12.41 5.33 20.02
CA GLN A 7 12.88 4.03 19.57
C GLN A 7 13.34 4.22 18.12
N GLN A 8 14.63 3.97 17.88
CA GLN A 8 15.20 3.94 16.55
C GLN A 8 14.53 2.78 15.81
N LEU A 9 13.48 3.08 15.04
CA LEU A 9 12.72 2.11 14.29
C LEU A 9 13.65 1.58 13.18
N ASN A 10 14.05 0.30 13.28
CA ASN A 10 14.78 -0.35 12.22
C ASN A 10 13.82 -0.58 11.04
N ILE A 11 13.89 0.31 10.04
CA ILE A 11 13.01 0.25 8.86
C ILE A 11 13.55 -0.80 7.90
N GLU A 12 12.78 -1.87 7.69
CA GLU A 12 13.13 -2.90 6.73
C GLU A 12 12.43 -2.67 5.38
N TYR A 13 13.23 -2.49 4.32
CA TYR A 13 12.73 -2.35 2.96
C TYR A 13 12.60 -3.71 2.28
N TYR A 14 11.49 -3.91 1.56
CA TYR A 14 11.33 -4.99 0.59
C TYR A 14 11.72 -4.49 -0.81
N THR A 15 12.64 -5.19 -1.47
CA THR A 15 13.03 -4.85 -2.85
C THR A 15 12.06 -5.51 -3.84
N THR A 16 11.33 -4.72 -4.62
CA THR A 16 10.38 -5.22 -5.62
C THR A 16 11.09 -5.67 -6.88
N LYS A 17 10.57 -6.74 -7.49
CA LYS A 17 10.97 -7.20 -8.82
C LYS A 17 10.23 -6.42 -9.91
N GLU A 18 9.00 -6.02 -9.63
CA GLU A 18 8.17 -5.19 -10.50
C GLU A 18 8.77 -3.78 -10.65
N ILE A 19 8.56 -3.22 -11.83
CA ILE A 19 8.96 -1.86 -12.18
C ILE A 19 7.81 -0.86 -11.95
N LYS A 20 8.16 0.42 -11.79
CA LYS A 20 7.17 1.49 -11.78
C LYS A 20 6.42 1.50 -13.11
N LEU A 21 5.12 1.81 -13.07
CA LEU A 21 4.36 2.03 -14.29
C LEU A 21 4.97 3.19 -15.07
N SER A 22 5.23 2.95 -16.35
CA SER A 22 5.65 3.97 -17.31
C SER A 22 4.48 4.90 -17.65
N GLY A 23 4.81 6.03 -18.26
CA GLY A 23 3.84 7.02 -18.69
C GLY A 23 4.06 8.40 -18.07
N THR A 24 3.52 9.40 -18.74
CA THR A 24 3.62 10.82 -18.38
C THR A 24 2.27 11.42 -18.04
N SER A 25 1.20 10.96 -18.70
CA SER A 25 -0.16 11.42 -18.46
C SER A 25 -0.83 10.63 -17.33
N LEU A 26 -1.75 11.27 -16.60
CA LEU A 26 -2.55 10.58 -15.58
C LEU A 26 -3.36 9.44 -16.20
N LYS A 27 -4.02 9.69 -17.35
CA LYS A 27 -4.89 8.74 -18.01
C LYS A 27 -4.17 7.43 -18.35
N GLU A 28 -3.01 7.52 -18.98
CA GLU A 28 -2.19 6.35 -19.35
C GLU A 28 -1.80 5.52 -18.12
N ILE A 29 -1.32 6.18 -17.05
CA ILE A 29 -0.90 5.51 -15.83
C ILE A 29 -2.09 4.88 -15.10
N GLU A 30 -3.23 5.57 -15.09
CA GLU A 30 -4.47 5.08 -14.52
C GLU A 30 -5.00 3.87 -15.28
N ASP A 31 -4.98 3.90 -16.62
CA ASP A 31 -5.39 2.77 -17.46
C ASP A 31 -4.56 1.52 -17.16
N HIS A 32 -3.22 1.65 -17.06
CA HIS A 32 -2.35 0.54 -16.66
C HIS A 32 -2.68 0.01 -15.25
N ALA A 33 -2.89 0.90 -14.28
CA ALA A 33 -3.23 0.50 -12.92
C ALA A 33 -4.62 -0.18 -12.85
N VAL A 34 -5.58 0.31 -13.62
CA VAL A 34 -6.94 -0.25 -13.73
C VAL A 34 -6.90 -1.63 -14.40
N GLN A 35 -6.05 -1.86 -15.40
CA GLN A 35 -5.86 -3.19 -15.99
C GLN A 35 -5.34 -4.21 -14.96
N ILE A 36 -4.36 -3.83 -14.15
CA ILE A 36 -3.84 -4.65 -13.05
C ILE A 36 -4.96 -4.93 -12.03
N PHE A 37 -5.67 -3.89 -11.61
CA PHE A 37 -6.76 -4.02 -10.66
C PHE A 37 -7.91 -4.88 -11.18
N THR A 38 -8.27 -4.74 -12.45
CA THR A 38 -9.31 -5.54 -13.11
C THR A 38 -8.90 -7.01 -13.17
N SER A 39 -7.63 -7.29 -13.42
CA SER A 39 -7.08 -8.65 -13.38
C SER A 39 -7.20 -9.27 -11.98
N ILE A 40 -6.97 -8.50 -10.92
CA ILE A 40 -7.21 -8.93 -9.54
C ILE A 40 -8.71 -9.13 -9.29
N LYS A 41 -9.54 -8.18 -9.71
CA LYS A 41 -10.99 -8.22 -9.57
C LYS A 41 -11.57 -9.49 -10.19
N LYS A 42 -11.18 -9.84 -11.42
CA LYS A 42 -11.60 -11.07 -12.12
C LYS A 42 -11.27 -12.36 -11.34
N ARG A 43 -10.17 -12.37 -10.58
CA ARG A 43 -9.76 -13.52 -9.74
C ARG A 43 -10.48 -13.57 -8.38
N THR A 44 -11.28 -12.57 -8.05
CA THR A 44 -11.98 -12.45 -6.76
C THR A 44 -13.50 -12.34 -6.98
N LYS A 45 -14.32 -12.87 -6.06
CA LYS A 45 -15.78 -12.86 -6.25
C LYS A 45 -16.44 -11.50 -5.92
N ARG A 46 -16.41 -11.10 -4.64
CA ARG A 46 -17.18 -9.94 -4.13
C ARG A 46 -16.36 -8.65 -4.08
N THR A 47 -15.43 -8.57 -3.13
CA THR A 47 -14.55 -7.42 -2.97
C THR A 47 -13.15 -7.79 -3.44
N PRO A 48 -12.51 -6.99 -4.30
CA PRO A 48 -11.12 -7.22 -4.71
C PRO A 48 -10.18 -7.21 -3.51
N TYR A 49 -9.36 -8.25 -3.42
CA TYR A 49 -8.34 -8.40 -2.38
C TYR A 49 -7.10 -9.09 -2.92
N ILE A 50 -6.00 -8.90 -2.22
CA ILE A 50 -4.78 -9.70 -2.34
C ILE A 50 -4.46 -10.34 -1.00
N ARG A 51 -3.78 -11.49 -1.02
CA ARG A 51 -3.33 -12.17 0.20
C ARG A 51 -1.92 -11.71 0.52
N SER A 52 -1.69 -11.31 1.77
CA SER A 52 -0.38 -10.84 2.21
C SER A 52 0.39 -11.92 2.94
N LYS A 53 1.67 -12.13 2.60
CA LYS A 53 2.54 -13.07 3.33
C LYS A 53 2.79 -12.64 4.76
N TYR A 54 3.04 -11.35 5.01
CA TYR A 54 3.19 -10.81 6.36
C TYR A 54 1.98 -11.10 7.26
N PHE A 55 0.76 -10.90 6.75
CA PHE A 55 -0.47 -11.19 7.50
C PHE A 55 -0.91 -12.66 7.36
N ASN A 56 -0.01 -13.64 7.32
CA ASN A 56 -0.35 -15.07 7.25
C ASN A 56 -1.37 -15.43 6.15
N LYS A 57 -1.22 -14.85 4.95
CA LYS A 57 -2.12 -14.99 3.79
C LYS A 57 -3.54 -14.46 4.01
N GLU A 58 -3.76 -13.62 5.02
CA GLU A 58 -5.00 -12.87 5.19
C GLU A 58 -5.21 -11.86 4.06
N LYS A 59 -6.48 -11.47 3.89
CA LYS A 59 -6.94 -10.61 2.81
C LYS A 59 -6.65 -9.14 3.12
N VAL A 60 -6.01 -8.46 2.17
CA VAL A 60 -5.90 -7.01 2.09
C VAL A 60 -6.80 -6.54 0.96
N PHE A 61 -7.88 -5.84 1.30
CA PHE A 61 -8.88 -5.36 0.35
C PHE A 61 -8.39 -4.09 -0.36
N LEU A 62 -8.81 -3.91 -1.61
CA LEU A 62 -8.31 -2.84 -2.48
C LEU A 62 -9.36 -1.76 -2.78
N ASN A 63 -10.56 -1.87 -2.22
CA ASN A 63 -11.69 -0.98 -2.51
C ASN A 63 -11.44 0.46 -2.04
N ILE A 64 -10.83 0.63 -0.86
CA ILE A 64 -10.63 1.95 -0.24
C ILE A 64 -9.56 2.77 -0.97
N PHE A 65 -8.58 2.11 -1.60
CA PHE A 65 -7.45 2.76 -2.26
C PHE A 65 -7.88 3.80 -3.30
N TRP A 66 -8.78 3.44 -4.21
CA TRP A 66 -9.21 4.32 -5.30
C TRP A 66 -9.92 5.58 -4.78
N GLN A 67 -10.80 5.42 -3.79
CA GLN A 67 -11.46 6.56 -3.15
C GLN A 67 -10.45 7.54 -2.53
N HIS A 68 -9.44 7.02 -1.81
CA HIS A 68 -8.38 7.86 -1.23
C HIS A 68 -7.47 8.48 -2.28
N LEU A 69 -7.25 7.81 -3.41
CA LEU A 69 -6.46 8.32 -4.51
C LEU A 69 -7.16 9.49 -5.20
N TYR A 70 -8.46 9.40 -5.49
CA TYR A 70 -9.21 10.45 -6.17
C TYR A 70 -9.38 11.74 -5.35
N GLN A 71 -9.18 11.67 -4.04
CA GLN A 71 -9.11 12.86 -3.18
C GLN A 71 -7.80 13.66 -3.36
N LYS A 72 -6.85 13.19 -4.17
CA LYS A 72 -5.55 13.83 -4.37
C LYS A 72 -5.51 14.60 -5.69
N ARG A 73 -4.65 15.62 -5.72
CA ARG A 73 -4.34 16.36 -6.94
C ARG A 73 -3.76 15.41 -7.98
N GLU A 74 -3.98 15.71 -9.26
CA GLU A 74 -3.52 14.89 -10.39
C GLU A 74 -2.04 14.51 -10.32
N LYS A 75 -1.16 15.49 -10.05
CA LYS A 75 0.28 15.25 -9.89
C LYS A 75 0.60 14.21 -8.81
N ASP A 76 -0.15 14.21 -7.72
CA ASP A 76 0.01 13.21 -6.65
C ASP A 76 -0.58 11.87 -7.06
N ARG A 77 -1.73 11.85 -7.74
CA ARG A 77 -2.32 10.61 -8.27
C ARG A 77 -1.35 9.89 -9.19
N VAL A 78 -0.75 10.60 -10.13
CA VAL A 78 0.32 10.12 -11.03
C VAL A 78 1.46 9.50 -10.23
N ARG A 79 2.06 10.27 -9.31
CA ARG A 79 3.20 9.82 -8.50
C ARG A 79 2.89 8.55 -7.71
N ARG A 80 1.69 8.45 -7.15
CA ARG A 80 1.25 7.30 -6.33
C ARG A 80 0.95 6.07 -7.18
N LEU A 81 0.25 6.24 -8.30
CA LEU A 81 -0.11 5.15 -9.20
C LEU A 81 1.09 4.50 -9.88
N LYS A 82 2.17 5.25 -10.12
CA LYS A 82 3.41 4.68 -10.66
C LYS A 82 3.95 3.51 -9.82
N PHE A 83 3.69 3.50 -8.52
CA PHE A 83 4.10 2.41 -7.62
C PHE A 83 3.02 1.34 -7.41
N PHE A 84 1.89 1.40 -8.13
CA PHE A 84 0.77 0.49 -7.88
C PHE A 84 1.16 -0.98 -8.05
N ASN A 85 1.82 -1.34 -9.15
CA ASN A 85 2.26 -2.71 -9.38
C ASN A 85 3.28 -3.18 -8.33
N CYS A 86 4.27 -2.34 -8.03
CA CYS A 86 5.27 -2.58 -6.97
C CYS A 86 4.61 -2.80 -5.60
N ALA A 87 3.59 -2.01 -5.27
CA ALA A 87 2.86 -2.15 -4.01
C ALA A 87 2.08 -3.47 -3.93
N ILE A 88 1.46 -3.91 -5.03
CA ILE A 88 0.77 -5.21 -5.08
C ILE A 88 1.76 -6.35 -4.85
N GLU A 89 2.94 -6.31 -5.48
CA GLU A 89 4.00 -7.29 -5.25
C GLU A 89 4.47 -7.28 -3.79
N LEU A 90 4.76 -6.09 -3.25
CA LEU A 90 5.20 -5.92 -1.88
C LEU A 90 4.22 -6.56 -0.89
N ILE A 91 2.92 -6.26 -1.02
CA ILE A 91 1.91 -6.79 -0.11
C ILE A 91 1.85 -8.31 -0.20
N LYS A 92 1.91 -8.87 -1.41
CA LYS A 92 1.85 -10.32 -1.65
C LYS A 92 3.06 -11.06 -1.07
N ASN A 93 4.25 -10.49 -1.21
CA ASN A 93 5.49 -11.24 -1.04
C ASN A 93 6.32 -10.86 0.18
N SER A 94 6.15 -9.65 0.71
CA SER A 94 6.93 -9.20 1.85
C SER A 94 6.51 -9.91 3.13
N ILE A 95 7.52 -10.30 3.91
CA ILE A 95 7.43 -10.70 5.33
C ILE A 95 8.10 -9.66 6.24
N LYS A 96 8.60 -8.56 5.66
CA LYS A 96 9.31 -7.51 6.38
C LYS A 96 8.38 -6.79 7.33
N ASN A 97 8.89 -6.42 8.50
CA ASN A 97 8.09 -5.78 9.54
C ASN A 97 7.71 -4.35 9.12
N PRO A 98 6.40 -4.03 9.00
CA PRO A 98 5.97 -2.67 8.79
C PRO A 98 6.11 -1.84 10.06
N GLN A 99 6.23 -0.53 9.90
CA GLN A 99 5.98 0.38 11.02
C GLN A 99 4.49 0.34 11.35
N THR A 100 4.17 -0.04 12.59
CA THR A 100 2.78 -0.12 13.07
C THR A 100 2.51 1.04 14.02
N THR A 101 1.45 1.79 13.75
CA THR A 101 1.00 2.90 14.61
C THR A 101 -0.49 2.81 14.83
N GLU A 102 -0.96 3.17 16.03
CA GLU A 102 -2.38 3.40 16.24
C GLU A 102 -2.84 4.64 15.49
N ASN A 103 -4.02 4.58 14.88
CA ASN A 103 -4.59 5.77 14.29
C ASN A 103 -5.03 6.74 15.41
N PHE A 104 -4.26 7.82 15.61
CA PHE A 104 -4.54 8.82 16.63
C PHE A 104 -5.96 9.40 16.57
N LYS A 105 -6.55 9.49 15.37
CA LYS A 105 -7.91 10.00 15.17
C LYS A 105 -8.99 8.95 15.41
N GLN A 106 -8.66 7.66 15.25
CA GLN A 106 -9.59 6.55 15.38
C GLN A 106 -8.91 5.39 16.11
N LYS A 107 -8.96 5.40 17.45
CA LYS A 107 -8.28 4.42 18.33
C LYS A 107 -8.64 2.94 18.03
N LYS A 108 -9.69 2.69 17.24
CA LYS A 108 -10.14 1.37 16.77
C LYS A 108 -9.41 0.89 15.51
N GLU A 109 -8.43 1.63 15.01
CA GLU A 109 -7.70 1.29 13.78
C GLU A 109 -6.19 1.20 14.01
N LEU A 110 -5.54 0.26 13.34
CA LEU A 110 -4.09 0.16 13.22
C LEU A 110 -3.67 0.56 11.81
N LEU A 111 -2.56 1.28 11.70
CA LEU A 111 -1.93 1.62 10.43
C LEU A 111 -0.59 0.90 10.34
N TYR A 112 -0.44 0.09 9.29
CA TYR A 112 0.80 -0.56 8.92
C TYR A 112 1.40 0.17 7.73
N ARG A 113 2.63 0.66 7.89
CA ARG A 113 3.43 1.25 6.80
C ARG A 113 4.51 0.27 6.41
N PHE A 114 4.33 -0.35 5.25
CA PHE A 114 5.34 -1.20 4.64
C PHE A 114 6.24 -0.36 3.74
N TYR A 115 7.54 -0.64 3.81
CA TYR A 115 8.55 0.09 3.06
C TYR A 115 9.03 -0.74 1.89
N GLY A 116 8.94 -0.15 0.71
CA GLY A 116 9.32 -0.75 -0.56
C GLY A 116 10.44 0.03 -1.22
N CYS A 117 11.29 -0.70 -1.92
CA CYS A 117 12.33 -0.14 -2.77
C CYS A 117 12.25 -0.79 -4.14
N THR A 118 12.26 -0.01 -5.20
CA THR A 118 12.33 -0.54 -6.57
C THR A 118 13.77 -0.93 -6.91
N ARG A 119 13.97 -1.68 -8.01
CA ARG A 119 15.32 -1.97 -8.53
C ARG A 119 16.13 -0.70 -8.83
N ASN A 120 15.45 0.38 -9.20
CA ASN A 120 16.05 1.69 -9.47
C ASN A 120 16.30 2.51 -8.19
N LYS A 121 16.19 1.88 -7.02
CA LYS A 121 16.38 2.49 -5.69
C LYS A 121 15.34 3.55 -5.32
N ASP A 122 14.28 3.73 -6.10
CA ASP A 122 13.15 4.56 -5.69
C ASP A 122 12.43 3.93 -4.50
N LYS A 123 12.30 4.68 -3.41
CA LYS A 123 11.62 4.27 -2.19
C LYS A 123 10.15 4.68 -2.21
N PHE A 124 9.32 3.82 -1.64
CA PHE A 124 7.89 4.08 -1.53
C PHE A 124 7.30 3.38 -0.30
N ILE A 125 6.16 3.89 0.15
CA ILE A 125 5.45 3.38 1.31
C ILE A 125 4.07 2.90 0.88
N VAL A 126 3.71 1.72 1.40
CA VAL A 126 2.38 1.13 1.28
C VAL A 126 1.71 1.19 2.64
N GLN A 127 0.63 1.94 2.75
CA GLN A 127 -0.14 2.07 3.97
C GLN A 127 -1.38 1.18 3.93
N ILE A 128 -1.43 0.21 4.83
CA ILE A 128 -2.57 -0.67 5.07
C ILE A 128 -3.20 -0.27 6.40
N LYS A 129 -4.52 -0.19 6.41
CA LYS A 129 -5.30 -0.02 7.63
C LYS A 129 -5.90 -1.34 8.06
N GLU A 130 -5.92 -1.59 9.35
CA GLU A 130 -6.70 -2.67 9.97
C GLU A 130 -7.75 -2.11 10.93
N ASN A 131 -8.97 -2.62 10.82
CA ASN A 131 -9.98 -2.44 11.85
C ASN A 131 -9.76 -3.43 13.00
N LYS A 132 -9.49 -2.94 14.22
CA LYS A 132 -9.16 -3.80 15.38
C LYS A 132 -10.28 -4.79 15.73
N ARG A 133 -11.55 -4.43 15.51
CA ARG A 133 -12.72 -5.25 15.84
C ARG A 133 -12.93 -6.37 14.83
N THR A 134 -12.93 -6.04 13.54
CA THR A 134 -13.25 -7.00 12.47
C THR A 134 -12.01 -7.68 11.88
N LYS A 135 -10.81 -7.22 12.26
CA LYS A 135 -9.51 -7.61 11.70
C LYS A 135 -9.37 -7.39 10.20
N ARG A 136 -10.35 -6.71 9.58
CA ARG A 136 -10.37 -6.38 8.15
C ARG A 136 -9.23 -5.42 7.84
N LYS A 137 -8.47 -5.74 6.79
CA LYS A 137 -7.33 -4.97 6.30
C LYS A 137 -7.66 -4.36 4.95
N ASP A 138 -7.48 -3.06 4.81
CA ASP A 138 -7.75 -2.34 3.56
C ASP A 138 -6.49 -1.53 3.17
N LEU A 139 -6.10 -1.63 1.90
CA LEU A 139 -5.09 -0.77 1.30
C LEU A 139 -5.64 0.66 1.23
N ILE A 140 -4.96 1.59 1.90
CA ILE A 140 -5.38 3.00 1.93
C ILE A 140 -4.60 3.83 0.92
N SER A 141 -3.28 3.76 0.98
CA SER A 141 -2.46 4.63 0.13
C SER A 141 -1.14 3.99 -0.23
N ILE A 142 -0.63 4.40 -1.38
CA ILE A 142 0.72 4.17 -1.84
C ILE A 142 1.29 5.56 -2.10
N TYR A 143 2.52 5.83 -1.70
CA TYR A 143 3.17 7.11 -1.98
C TYR A 143 4.69 6.97 -1.99
N PRO A 144 5.40 7.77 -2.79
CA PRO A 144 6.86 7.86 -2.70
C PRO A 144 7.27 8.32 -1.31
N GLU A 145 8.38 7.78 -0.81
CA GLU A 145 9.07 8.31 0.39
C GLU A 145 9.86 9.57 0.00
#